data_AF-A0A7L9BDD1-F1
#
_entry.id   AF-A0A7L9BDD1-F1
#
_cell.length_a   1.000
_cell.length_b   1.000
_cell.length_c   1.000
_cell.angle_alpha   90.00
_cell.angle_beta   90.00
_cell.angle_gamma   90.00
#
_symmetry.space_group_name_H-M   'P 1'
#
loop_
_entity.id
_entity.type
_entity.pdbx_description
1 polymer ?
#
loop_
_entity_poly.entity_id
_entity_poly.type
_entity_poly.pdbx_seq_one_letter_code
_entity_poly.pdbx_strand_id
1 'polypeptide(L)'
;MRIVTNQLCKNRVINVSKLLKKFRGVLINFGFYYLNPQAYEKFITFHYVSLLLASVFYFSKSPLVFSQNLNWVKRIAGQTGMHHLKGMTSDGSGNIFMVGHFEGTIDLDPGPGT
;
A
#
# COMPACT_ATOMS: atom_id res chain seq x y z
N MET A 1 32.70 -38.58 -17.49
CA MET A 1 31.73 -38.07 -16.50
C MET A 1 32.51 -37.36 -15.39
N ARG A 2 32.54 -36.03 -15.38
CA ARG A 2 33.28 -35.23 -14.38
C ARG A 2 32.33 -34.87 -13.24
N ILE A 3 32.56 -35.42 -12.06
CA ILE A 3 31.90 -34.99 -10.83
C ILE A 3 32.79 -33.90 -10.22
N VAL A 4 32.34 -32.65 -10.31
CA VAL A 4 32.94 -31.53 -9.57
C VAL A 4 32.19 -31.42 -8.25
N THR A 5 32.83 -31.84 -7.16
CA THR A 5 32.28 -31.65 -5.80
C THR A 5 32.46 -30.20 -5.37
N ASN A 6 31.35 -29.52 -5.12
CA ASN A 6 31.28 -28.12 -4.71
C ASN A 6 31.79 -27.96 -3.27
N GLN A 7 32.83 -27.15 -3.10
CA GLN A 7 33.57 -26.89 -1.86
C GLN A 7 32.81 -25.91 -0.93
N LEU A 8 31.49 -26.05 -0.77
CA LEU A 8 30.64 -25.13 0.00
C LEU A 8 30.27 -25.64 1.39
N CYS A 9 31.25 -26.10 2.17
CA CYS A 9 31.03 -26.29 3.60
C CYS A 9 32.28 -25.94 4.42
N LYS A 10 32.70 -24.67 4.37
CA LYS A 10 33.56 -24.11 5.41
C LYS A 10 32.68 -23.66 6.58
N ASN A 11 32.61 -24.52 7.60
CA ASN A 11 32.12 -24.22 8.95
C ASN A 11 32.63 -22.86 9.42
N ARG A 12 31.78 -21.83 9.38
CA ARG A 12 32.11 -20.51 9.90
C ARG A 12 31.78 -20.50 11.39
N VAL A 13 32.66 -21.09 12.20
CA VAL A 13 32.59 -20.99 13.66
C VAL A 13 32.70 -19.51 14.02
N ILE A 14 31.58 -18.92 14.45
CA ILE A 14 31.52 -17.51 14.83
C ILE A 14 32.23 -17.36 16.17
N ASN A 15 33.42 -16.76 16.15
CA ASN A 15 34.17 -16.50 17.37
C ASN A 15 33.46 -15.37 18.15
N VAL A 16 32.70 -15.75 19.17
CA VAL A 16 31.89 -14.84 20.01
C VAL A 16 32.76 -13.74 20.62
N SER A 17 34.03 -14.02 20.97
CA SER A 17 34.94 -12.98 21.50
C SER A 17 35.30 -11.90 20.48
N LYS A 18 35.40 -12.25 19.18
CA LYS A 18 35.56 -11.29 18.08
C LYS A 18 34.28 -10.50 17.83
N LEU A 19 33.13 -11.16 17.94
CA LEU A 19 31.82 -10.52 17.76
C LEU A 19 31.55 -9.51 18.88
N LEU A 20 31.80 -9.89 20.13
CA LEU A 20 31.63 -9.01 21.30
C LEU A 20 32.59 -7.81 21.25
N LYS A 21 33.83 -7.99 20.77
CA LYS A 21 34.74 -6.85 20.53
C LYS A 21 34.22 -5.89 19.46
N LYS A 22 33.50 -6.38 18.45
CA LYS A 22 32.89 -5.55 17.39
C LYS A 22 31.71 -4.71 17.90
N PHE A 23 30.99 -5.19 18.92
CA PHE A 23 29.85 -4.49 19.53
C PHE A 23 30.16 -3.80 20.86
N ARG A 24 31.42 -3.86 21.34
CA ARG A 24 31.84 -3.25 22.61
C ARG A 24 31.44 -1.77 22.70
N GLY A 25 31.61 -0.98 21.65
CA GLY A 25 31.23 0.44 21.66
C GLY A 25 29.73 0.70 21.81
N VAL A 26 28.88 -0.17 21.24
CA VAL A 26 27.42 -0.05 21.33
C VAL A 26 26.94 -0.45 22.73
N LEU A 27 27.43 -1.57 23.25
CA LEU A 27 27.06 -2.08 24.57
C LEU A 27 27.55 -1.18 25.71
N ILE A 28 28.73 -0.57 25.55
CA ILE A 28 29.27 0.42 26.50
C ILE A 28 28.35 1.64 26.54
N ASN A 29 27.97 2.22 25.40
CA ASN A 29 27.07 3.37 25.37
C ASN A 29 25.74 3.07 26.11
N PHE A 30 25.10 1.93 25.83
CA PHE A 30 23.87 1.53 26.53
C PHE A 30 24.06 1.45 28.06
N GLY A 31 25.13 0.84 28.56
CA GLY A 31 25.38 0.70 30.00
C GLY A 31 25.63 2.02 30.75
N PHE A 32 26.27 3.00 30.10
CA PHE A 32 26.53 4.31 30.71
C PHE A 32 25.26 5.18 30.83
N TYR A 33 24.27 5.03 29.94
CA TYR A 33 22.99 5.74 30.04
C TYR A 33 22.15 5.29 31.25
N TYR A 34 22.22 4.00 31.62
CA TYR A 34 21.51 3.47 32.80
C TYR A 34 22.16 3.87 34.15
N LEU A 35 23.41 4.33 34.14
CA LEU A 35 24.13 4.76 35.35
C LEU A 35 23.98 6.27 35.63
N ASN A 36 23.46 7.05 34.68
CA ASN A 36 23.26 8.50 34.83
C ASN A 36 21.76 8.86 34.79
N PRO A 37 21.16 9.24 35.94
CA PRO A 37 19.75 9.54 36.05
C PRO A 37 19.21 10.58 35.07
N GLN A 38 20.00 11.62 34.78
CA GLN A 38 19.58 12.69 33.88
C GLN A 38 19.71 12.32 32.40
N ALA A 39 20.56 11.32 32.08
CA ALA A 39 20.78 10.87 30.72
C ALA A 39 19.71 9.86 30.28
N TYR A 40 19.23 8.99 31.17
CA TYR A 40 18.18 8.02 30.82
C TYR A 40 16.84 8.71 30.53
N GLU A 41 16.43 9.72 31.31
CA GLU A 41 15.17 10.45 31.09
C GLU A 41 15.16 11.13 29.71
N LYS A 42 16.28 11.77 29.34
CA LYS A 42 16.44 12.42 28.03
C LYS A 42 16.46 11.41 26.88
N PHE A 43 17.08 10.24 27.10
CA PHE A 43 17.12 9.18 26.11
C PHE A 43 15.72 8.57 25.90
N ILE A 44 15.00 8.27 26.97
CA ILE A 44 13.66 7.67 26.92
C ILE A 44 12.67 8.64 26.25
N THR A 45 12.65 9.90 26.68
CA THR A 45 11.77 10.93 26.09
C THR A 45 12.06 11.14 24.60
N PHE A 46 13.32 11.14 24.18
CA PHE A 46 13.69 11.20 22.75
C PHE A 46 13.13 10.03 21.94
N HIS A 47 13.18 8.79 22.47
CA HIS A 47 12.62 7.62 21.80
C HIS A 47 11.08 7.69 21.72
N TYR A 48 10.40 8.09 22.79
CA TYR A 48 8.96 8.27 22.78
C TYR A 48 8.52 9.35 21.78
N VAL A 49 9.20 10.50 21.73
CA VAL A 49 8.91 11.57 20.76
C VAL A 49 9.16 11.10 19.33
N SER A 50 10.24 10.36 19.09
CA SER A 50 10.54 9.78 17.77
C SER A 50 9.47 8.78 17.32
N LEU A 51 9.00 7.90 18.21
CA LEU A 51 7.93 6.95 17.92
C LEU A 51 6.58 7.64 17.67
N LEU A 52 6.28 8.70 18.42
CA LEU A 52 5.07 9.53 18.21
C LEU A 52 5.13 10.27 16.87
N LEU A 53 6.27 10.86 16.52
CA LEU A 53 6.45 11.53 15.22
C LEU A 53 6.38 10.54 14.07
N ALA A 54 6.95 9.34 14.24
CA ALA A 54 6.85 8.27 13.25
C ALA A 54 5.39 7.84 13.04
N SER A 55 4.60 7.64 14.10
CA SER A 55 3.21 7.22 13.97
C SER A 55 2.32 8.28 13.30
N VAL A 56 2.53 9.56 13.61
CA VAL A 56 1.85 10.68 12.93
C VAL A 56 2.21 10.71 11.44
N PHE A 57 3.49 10.51 11.11
CA PHE A 57 3.94 10.44 9.72
C PHE A 57 3.30 9.27 8.97
N TYR A 58 3.26 8.07 9.57
CA TYR A 58 2.57 6.90 8.98
C TYR A 58 1.08 7.15 8.77
N PHE A 59 0.40 7.80 9.73
CA PHE A 59 -1.03 8.11 9.61
C PHE A 59 -1.31 9.14 8.50
N SER A 60 -0.46 10.16 8.34
CA SER A 60 -0.56 11.16 7.27
C SER A 60 -0.41 10.58 5.84
N LYS A 61 0.14 9.36 5.73
CA LYS A 61 0.29 8.62 4.47
C LYS A 61 -0.84 7.63 4.22
N SER A 62 -1.81 7.53 5.13
CA SER A 62 -2.99 6.70 4.86
C SER A 62 -3.76 7.31 3.70
N PRO A 63 -4.11 6.51 2.66
CA PRO A 63 -4.95 7.03 1.61
C PRO A 63 -6.30 7.40 2.25
N LEU A 64 -6.69 8.66 2.12
CA LEU A 64 -8.09 9.05 2.25
C LEU A 64 -8.85 8.09 1.32
N VAL A 65 -9.59 7.14 1.90
CA VAL A 65 -10.40 6.21 1.12
C VAL A 65 -11.51 7.06 0.51
N PHE A 66 -11.25 7.57 -0.69
CA PHE A 66 -12.29 8.18 -1.50
C PHE A 66 -13.34 7.11 -1.78
N SER A 67 -14.60 7.56 -1.73
CA SER A 67 -15.78 6.83 -2.18
C SER A 67 -15.50 6.03 -3.46
N GLN A 68 -16.12 4.85 -3.58
CA GLN A 68 -15.95 3.87 -4.64
C GLN A 68 -15.65 4.51 -6.01
N ASN A 69 -14.47 4.20 -6.58
CA ASN A 69 -14.16 4.60 -7.94
C ASN A 69 -14.92 3.69 -8.92
N LEU A 70 -15.95 4.23 -9.57
CA LEU A 70 -16.87 3.50 -10.45
C LEU A 70 -16.35 3.38 -11.90
N ASN A 71 -15.10 2.93 -12.05
CA ASN A 71 -14.46 2.78 -13.37
C ASN A 71 -15.21 1.84 -14.35
N TRP A 72 -16.02 0.93 -13.81
CA TRP A 72 -16.81 -0.04 -14.57
C TRP A 72 -18.19 0.49 -14.98
N VAL A 73 -18.62 1.63 -14.44
CA VAL A 73 -19.92 2.21 -14.77
C VAL A 73 -19.82 3.02 -16.05
N LYS A 74 -20.65 2.67 -17.03
CA LYS A 74 -20.89 3.45 -18.24
C LYS A 74 -22.28 4.08 -18.14
N ARG A 75 -22.40 5.37 -18.41
CA ARG A 75 -23.69 6.09 -18.43
C ARG A 75 -24.16 6.17 -19.87
N ILE A 76 -25.41 5.76 -20.11
CA ILE A 76 -26.03 5.67 -21.44
C ILE A 76 -27.32 6.50 -21.49
N ALA A 77 -27.36 7.60 -20.73
CA ALA A 77 -28.52 8.49 -20.65
C ALA A 77 -28.14 9.87 -21.19
N GLY A 78 -29.09 10.54 -21.85
CA GLY A 78 -28.93 11.89 -22.35
C GLY A 78 -28.68 12.90 -21.21
N GLN A 79 -28.20 14.08 -21.57
CA GLN A 79 -27.94 15.16 -20.59
C GLN A 79 -29.23 15.80 -20.07
N THR A 80 -30.33 15.69 -20.81
CA THR A 80 -31.61 16.33 -20.52
C THR A 80 -32.77 15.39 -20.84
N GLY A 81 -33.89 15.54 -20.12
CA GLY A 81 -35.11 14.75 -20.33
C GLY A 81 -35.28 13.58 -19.34
N MET A 82 -36.49 13.01 -19.30
CA MET A 82 -36.81 11.85 -18.47
C MET A 82 -36.53 10.55 -19.24
N HIS A 83 -35.61 9.74 -18.72
CA HIS A 83 -35.25 8.44 -19.29
C HIS A 83 -35.65 7.29 -18.36
N HIS A 84 -36.45 6.36 -18.88
CA HIS A 84 -36.91 5.20 -18.13
C HIS A 84 -36.71 3.91 -18.93
N LEU A 85 -35.84 3.03 -18.43
CA LEU A 85 -35.69 1.69 -18.98
C LEU A 85 -36.90 0.83 -18.60
N LYS A 86 -37.46 0.13 -19.59
CA LYS A 86 -38.50 -0.89 -19.40
C LYS A 86 -37.92 -2.31 -19.44
N GLY A 87 -36.78 -2.49 -20.12
CA GLY A 87 -36.13 -3.79 -20.23
C GLY A 87 -34.74 -3.68 -20.84
N MET A 88 -33.92 -4.68 -20.56
CA MET A 88 -32.56 -4.81 -21.10
C MET A 88 -32.22 -6.29 -21.31
N THR A 89 -31.48 -6.58 -22.37
CA THR A 89 -30.89 -7.90 -22.64
C THR A 89 -29.54 -7.75 -23.33
N SER A 90 -28.81 -8.86 -23.46
CA SER A 90 -27.53 -8.91 -24.17
C SER A 90 -27.47 -10.14 -25.07
N ASP A 91 -26.75 -10.06 -26.19
CA ASP A 91 -26.47 -11.22 -27.02
C ASP A 91 -25.19 -11.95 -26.60
N GLY A 92 -24.87 -13.07 -27.28
CA GLY A 92 -23.66 -13.84 -27.03
C GLY A 92 -22.36 -13.16 -27.47
N SER A 93 -22.45 -12.03 -28.19
CA SER A 93 -21.31 -11.21 -28.64
C SER A 93 -21.03 -10.05 -27.69
N GLY A 94 -21.86 -9.85 -26.66
CA GLY A 94 -21.73 -8.78 -25.68
C GLY A 94 -22.39 -7.45 -26.08
N ASN A 95 -23.20 -7.42 -27.13
CA ASN A 95 -24.00 -6.24 -27.46
C ASN A 95 -25.15 -6.11 -26.45
N ILE A 96 -25.45 -4.87 -26.03
CA ILE A 96 -26.51 -4.58 -25.07
C ILE A 96 -27.70 -3.96 -25.80
N PHE A 97 -28.88 -4.53 -25.59
CA PHE A 97 -30.14 -4.05 -26.13
C PHE A 97 -31.01 -3.53 -24.99
N MET A 98 -31.48 -2.28 -25.12
CA MET A 98 -32.31 -1.62 -24.12
C MET A 98 -33.59 -1.11 -24.75
N VAL A 99 -34.71 -1.25 -24.03
CA VAL A 99 -36.00 -0.70 -24.44
C VAL A 99 -36.55 0.18 -23.32
N GLY A 100 -37.15 1.30 -23.67
CA GLY A 100 -37.54 2.30 -22.69
C GLY A 100 -38.19 3.54 -23.29
N HIS A 101 -38.52 4.48 -22.42
CA HIS A 101 -38.82 5.85 -22.81
C HIS A 101 -37.55 6.69 -22.72
N PHE A 102 -37.28 7.43 -23.78
CA PHE A 102 -36.11 8.26 -23.92
C PHE A 102 -36.57 9.60 -24.49
N GLU A 103 -36.24 10.69 -23.81
CA GLU A 103 -36.60 12.05 -24.22
C GLU A 103 -35.34 12.81 -24.62
N GLY A 104 -35.39 13.53 -25.75
CA GLY A 104 -34.22 14.26 -26.26
C GLY A 104 -33.19 13.36 -26.95
N THR A 105 -31.97 13.89 -27.11
CA THR A 105 -30.84 13.18 -27.76
C THR A 105 -30.10 12.31 -26.75
N ILE A 106 -29.81 11.06 -27.11
CA ILE A 106 -29.04 10.12 -26.30
C ILE A 106 -27.78 9.71 -27.06
N ASP A 107 -26.66 9.75 -26.34
CA ASP A 107 -25.38 9.20 -26.75
C ASP A 107 -25.35 7.70 -26.43
N LEU A 108 -25.23 6.87 -27.47
CA LEU A 108 -25.09 5.41 -27.37
C LEU A 108 -23.67 4.95 -27.73
N ASP A 109 -22.75 5.88 -27.97
CA ASP A 109 -21.39 5.58 -28.34
C ASP A 109 -20.56 5.28 -27.07
N PRO A 110 -19.91 4.10 -26.98
CA PRO A 110 -19.08 3.76 -25.83
C PRO A 110 -17.71 4.45 -25.83
N GLY A 111 -17.39 5.19 -26.90
CA GLY A 111 -16.15 5.93 -27.12
C GLY A 111 -16.35 7.45 -27.00
N PRO A 112 -15.28 8.25 -27.10
CA PRO A 112 -15.40 9.70 -27.19
C PRO A 112 -16.01 10.09 -28.55
N GLY A 113 -17.32 10.30 -28.58
CA GLY A 113 -18.15 10.67 -29.73
C GLY A 113 -19.60 10.71 -29.25
N THR A 114 -20.39 11.70 -29.71
CA THR A 114 -21.70 12.09 -29.16
C THR A 114 -22.86 11.15 -29.47
#